data_AF-A0AAP2Z9B3-F1
#
_entry.id   AF-A0AAP2Z9B3-F1
#
_cell.length_a   1.000
_cell.length_b   1.000
_cell.length_c   1.000
_cell.angle_alpha   90.00
_cell.angle_beta   90.00
_cell.angle_gamma   90.00
#
_symmetry.space_group_name_H-M   'P 1'
#
loop_
_entity.id
_entity.type
_entity.pdbx_description
1 polymer ?
#
loop_
_entity_poly.entity_id
_entity_poly.type
_entity_poly.pdbx_seq_one_letter_code
_entity_poly.pdbx_strand_id
1 'polypeptide(L)'
;MGRTDAESHLYELLQTTYFDSIDGGDAESAVEALHDDVEWTHTQVWEHDGHTNRATDTLEGKAAVHEFLAGRIDEMQAEGIEHKIRDVVASGDTGAFRAAVVGPDGDALPFLGWVELEDDVIRTYTVTPERMPE
;
A
#
# COMPACT_ATOMS: atom_id res chain seq x y z
N MET A 1 -24.24 7.06 2.37
CA MET A 1 -23.48 8.00 3.20
C MET A 1 -22.17 8.21 2.46
N GLY A 2 -21.82 9.43 2.07
CA GLY A 2 -20.57 9.70 1.35
C GLY A 2 -19.35 9.61 2.29
N ARG A 3 -18.15 9.51 1.74
CA ARG A 3 -16.91 9.63 2.52
C ARG A 3 -16.83 11.00 3.17
N THR A 4 -16.27 11.04 4.37
CA THR A 4 -15.85 12.27 5.05
C THR A 4 -14.63 12.88 4.35
N ASP A 5 -14.27 14.11 4.70
CA ASP A 5 -13.06 14.75 4.16
C ASP A 5 -11.80 13.96 4.53
N ALA A 6 -11.70 13.46 5.77
CA ALA A 6 -10.59 12.63 6.22
C ALA A 6 -10.49 11.29 5.45
N GLU A 7 -11.62 10.63 5.22
CA GLU A 7 -11.66 9.39 4.42
C GLU A 7 -11.34 9.65 2.95
N SER A 8 -11.70 10.83 2.42
CA SER A 8 -11.40 11.21 1.04
C SER A 8 -9.91 11.52 0.86
N HIS A 9 -9.32 12.27 1.79
CA HIS A 9 -7.88 12.55 1.83
C HIS A 9 -7.06 11.25 1.92
N LEU A 10 -7.41 10.38 2.85
CA LEU A 10 -6.72 9.10 2.99
C LEU A 10 -6.89 8.20 1.75
N TYR A 11 -8.08 8.19 1.14
CA TYR A 11 -8.29 7.48 -0.11
C TYR A 11 -7.40 8.03 -1.23
N GLU A 12 -7.25 9.35 -1.34
CA GLU A 12 -6.41 9.98 -2.36
C GLU A 12 -4.93 9.65 -2.18
N LEU A 13 -4.39 9.74 -0.95
CA LEU A 13 -3.03 9.31 -0.65
C LEU A 13 -2.78 7.85 -1.02
N LEU A 14 -3.70 6.96 -0.63
CA LEU A 14 -3.54 5.53 -0.84
C LEU A 14 -3.76 5.11 -2.29
N GLN A 15 -4.93 5.41 -2.88
CA GLN A 15 -5.25 4.94 -4.22
C GLN A 15 -4.48 5.75 -5.27
N THR A 16 -4.63 7.08 -5.26
CA THR A 16 -4.18 7.93 -6.36
C THR A 16 -2.67 8.16 -6.32
N THR A 17 -2.12 8.44 -5.14
CA THR A 17 -0.69 8.76 -5.02
C THR A 17 0.16 7.51 -4.85
N TYR A 18 -0.23 6.59 -3.94
CA TYR A 18 0.62 5.43 -3.64
C TYR A 18 0.40 4.27 -4.62
N PHE A 19 -0.80 3.69 -4.63
CA PHE A 19 -1.08 2.45 -5.37
C PHE A 19 -1.11 2.63 -6.88
N ASP A 20 -1.79 3.66 -7.40
CA ASP A 20 -1.83 3.91 -8.86
C ASP A 20 -0.43 4.22 -9.42
N SER A 21 0.44 4.85 -8.64
CA SER A 21 1.84 5.09 -9.04
C SER A 21 2.66 3.80 -9.05
N ILE A 22 2.52 2.93 -8.04
CA ILE A 22 3.15 1.59 -8.03
C ILE A 22 2.66 0.76 -9.23
N ASP A 23 1.35 0.69 -9.42
CA ASP A 23 0.69 0.00 -10.53
C ASP A 23 1.04 0.60 -11.89
N GLY A 24 1.50 1.87 -11.91
CA GLY A 24 1.95 2.58 -13.10
C GLY A 24 3.46 2.51 -13.37
N GLY A 25 4.26 1.88 -12.49
CA GLY A 25 5.71 1.80 -12.66
C GLY A 25 6.48 3.02 -12.15
N ASP A 26 5.88 3.86 -11.32
CA ASP A 26 6.45 5.11 -10.82
C ASP A 26 6.69 5.09 -9.30
N ALA A 27 7.86 4.58 -8.90
CA ALA A 27 8.27 4.54 -7.49
C ALA A 27 8.50 5.93 -6.89
N GLU A 28 8.89 6.92 -7.70
CA GLU A 28 9.15 8.28 -7.24
C GLU A 28 7.84 8.96 -6.83
N SER A 29 6.82 8.91 -7.69
CA SER A 29 5.50 9.44 -7.37
C SER A 29 4.84 8.69 -6.21
N ALA A 30 5.05 7.37 -6.09
CA ALA A 30 4.47 6.58 -5.02
C ALA A 30 4.89 7.06 -3.63
N VAL A 31 6.18 7.36 -3.44
CA VAL A 31 6.70 7.75 -2.13
C VAL A 31 6.32 9.17 -1.69
N GLU A 32 5.72 9.98 -2.58
CA GLU A 32 5.17 11.29 -2.23
C GLU A 32 3.97 11.19 -1.27
N ALA A 33 3.32 10.02 -1.19
CA ALA A 33 2.29 9.75 -0.19
C ALA A 33 2.83 9.61 1.24
N LEU A 34 4.15 9.50 1.41
CA LEU A 34 4.81 9.13 2.66
C LEU A 34 5.51 10.33 3.31
N HIS A 35 5.57 10.32 4.63
CA HIS A 35 6.43 11.22 5.40
C HIS A 35 7.90 10.84 5.23
N ASP A 36 8.82 11.81 5.35
CA ASP A 36 10.26 11.56 5.18
C ASP A 36 10.80 10.52 6.17
N ASP A 37 10.25 10.48 7.38
CA ASP A 37 10.62 9.54 8.44
C ASP A 37 9.76 8.28 8.53
N VAL A 38 8.90 8.00 7.53
CA VAL A 38 7.86 6.94 7.57
C VAL A 38 8.32 5.60 8.17
N GLU A 39 7.49 5.01 9.02
CA GLU A 39 7.65 3.62 9.48
C GLU A 39 6.75 2.72 8.62
N TRP A 40 7.37 1.91 7.77
CA TRP A 40 6.67 1.10 6.77
C TRP A 40 6.83 -0.38 7.08
N THR A 41 5.72 -1.05 7.37
CA THR A 41 5.65 -2.50 7.60
C THR A 41 4.70 -3.14 6.61
N HIS A 42 5.17 -4.10 5.84
CA HIS A 42 4.38 -4.74 4.81
C HIS A 42 4.59 -6.24 4.83
N THR A 43 3.50 -6.96 5.09
CA THR A 43 3.47 -8.41 4.90
C THR A 43 3.01 -8.71 3.49
N GLN A 44 3.81 -9.45 2.75
CA GLN A 44 3.56 -9.76 1.34
C GLN A 44 2.18 -10.43 1.15
N VAL A 45 1.39 -9.87 0.23
CA VAL A 45 0.02 -10.32 -0.04
C VAL A 45 -0.03 -11.25 -1.25
N TRP A 46 0.66 -10.89 -2.34
CA TRP A 46 0.73 -11.68 -3.56
C TRP A 46 2.01 -12.52 -3.55
N GLU A 47 1.86 -13.84 -3.60
CA GLU A 47 3.00 -14.77 -3.64
C GLU A 47 3.51 -14.87 -5.07
N HIS A 48 4.76 -14.46 -5.29
CA HIS A 48 5.43 -14.58 -6.57
C HIS A 48 6.95 -14.74 -6.41
N ASP A 49 7.57 -15.45 -7.35
CA ASP A 49 9.01 -15.72 -7.44
C ASP A 49 9.72 -16.06 -6.11
N GLY A 50 9.22 -17.10 -5.42
CA GLY A 50 9.86 -17.64 -4.22
C GLY A 50 9.64 -16.82 -2.95
N HIS A 51 8.86 -15.73 -3.02
CA HIS A 51 8.43 -14.97 -1.86
C HIS A 51 7.10 -15.51 -1.34
N THR A 52 7.12 -16.02 -0.10
CA THR A 52 5.92 -16.48 0.60
C THR A 52 5.19 -15.30 1.21
N ASN A 53 3.87 -15.41 1.38
CA ASN A 53 3.00 -14.47 2.13
C ASN A 53 3.33 -14.30 3.63
N ARG A 54 4.49 -14.78 4.05
CA ARG A 54 5.06 -14.71 5.40
C ARG A 54 6.23 -13.75 5.51
N ALA A 55 6.71 -13.20 4.39
CA ALA A 55 7.74 -12.18 4.40
C ALA A 55 7.10 -10.86 4.86
N THR A 56 7.59 -10.35 5.99
CA THR A 56 7.28 -9.01 6.46
C THR A 56 8.53 -8.16 6.32
N ASP A 57 8.43 -7.12 5.51
CA ASP A 57 9.46 -6.09 5.39
C ASP A 57 9.12 -4.97 6.37
N THR A 58 10.13 -4.48 7.08
CA THR A 58 10.03 -3.28 7.93
C THR A 58 11.13 -2.33 7.49
N LEU A 59 10.74 -1.14 7.04
CA LEU A 59 11.61 -0.10 6.52
C LEU A 59 11.38 1.21 7.29
N GLU A 60 12.45 1.96 7.49
CA GLU A 60 12.43 3.26 8.15
C GLU A 60 12.88 4.34 7.15
N GLY A 61 12.03 5.33 6.95
CA GLY A 61 12.27 6.49 6.10
C GLY A 61 11.86 6.33 4.63
N LYS A 62 11.44 7.43 4.03
CA LYS A 62 10.95 7.51 2.65
C LYS A 62 11.97 6.98 1.64
N ALA A 63 13.25 7.30 1.84
CA ALA A 63 14.33 6.85 0.95
C ALA A 63 14.47 5.32 0.91
N ALA A 64 14.30 4.64 2.05
CA ALA A 64 14.37 3.18 2.11
C ALA A 64 13.17 2.55 1.40
N VAL A 65 11.97 3.12 1.56
CA VAL A 65 10.77 2.67 0.84
C VAL A 65 10.93 2.89 -0.66
N HIS A 66 11.48 4.03 -1.09
CA HIS A 66 11.75 4.31 -2.50
C HIS A 66 12.70 3.28 -3.12
N GLU A 67 13.83 2.99 -2.47
CA GLU A 67 14.80 1.99 -2.95
C GLU A 67 14.16 0.60 -3.04
N PHE A 68 13.36 0.22 -2.04
CA PHE A 68 12.61 -1.03 -2.06
C PHE A 68 11.63 -1.11 -3.23
N LEU A 69 10.82 -0.07 -3.46
CA LEU A 69 9.86 -0.03 -4.56
C LEU A 69 10.58 -0.04 -5.91
N ALA A 70 11.62 0.77 -6.10
CA ALA A 70 12.40 0.82 -7.34
C ALA A 70 13.01 -0.55 -7.70
N GLY A 71 13.39 -1.35 -6.70
CA GLY A 71 13.88 -2.71 -6.92
C GLY A 71 12.80 -3.76 -7.25
N ARG A 72 11.52 -3.46 -6.96
CA ARG A 72 10.39 -4.40 -7.09
C ARG A 72 9.44 -4.05 -8.24
N ILE A 73 9.42 -2.79 -8.67
CA ILE A 73 8.34 -2.28 -9.53
C ILE A 73 8.33 -2.97 -10.89
N ASP A 74 9.49 -3.30 -11.45
CA ASP A 74 9.60 -4.03 -12.72
C ASP A 74 8.99 -5.44 -12.63
N GLU A 75 9.15 -6.12 -11.49
CA GLU A 75 8.55 -7.44 -11.23
C GLU A 75 7.03 -7.32 -11.12
N MET A 76 6.53 -6.35 -10.34
CA MET A 76 5.09 -6.09 -10.18
C MET A 76 4.41 -5.76 -11.52
N GLN A 77 5.08 -4.95 -12.37
CA GLN A 77 4.61 -4.64 -13.71
C GLN A 77 4.57 -5.86 -14.63
N ALA A 78 5.57 -6.74 -14.53
CA ALA A 78 5.61 -7.97 -15.33
C ALA A 78 4.47 -8.93 -14.96
N GLU A 79 4.03 -8.94 -13.70
CA GLU A 79 2.91 -9.75 -13.22
C GLU A 79 1.54 -9.18 -13.56
N GLY A 80 1.46 -7.88 -13.88
CA GLY A 80 0.21 -7.22 -14.26
C GLY A 80 -0.81 -7.21 -13.13
N ILE A 81 -0.34 -7.08 -11.89
CA ILE A 81 -1.19 -6.93 -10.71
C ILE A 81 -1.58 -5.47 -10.51
N GLU A 82 -2.78 -5.23 -9.97
CA GLU A 82 -3.26 -3.89 -9.62
C GLU A 82 -3.81 -3.84 -8.18
N HIS A 83 -3.55 -2.76 -7.47
CA HIS A 83 -4.05 -2.50 -6.13
C HIS A 83 -5.32 -1.66 -6.18
N LYS A 84 -6.38 -2.12 -5.51
CA LYS A 84 -7.67 -1.38 -5.44
C LYS A 84 -8.17 -1.25 -4.00
N ILE A 85 -8.29 -0.02 -3.53
CA ILE A 85 -8.95 0.34 -2.28
C ILE A 85 -10.46 0.06 -2.40
N ARG A 86 -10.99 -0.69 -1.43
CA ARG A 86 -12.41 -1.04 -1.34
C ARG A 86 -13.13 -0.19 -0.31
N ASP A 87 -12.49 0.02 0.82
CA ASP A 87 -13.06 0.77 1.94
C ASP A 87 -11.97 1.52 2.70
N VAL A 88 -12.33 2.66 3.27
CA VAL A 88 -11.46 3.53 4.06
C VAL A 88 -12.29 4.09 5.20
N VAL A 89 -11.73 4.03 6.41
CA VAL A 89 -12.25 4.69 7.59
C VAL A 89 -11.13 5.54 8.17
N ALA A 90 -11.40 6.82 8.42
CA ALA A 90 -10.43 7.75 8.96
C ALA A 90 -11.04 8.58 10.09
N SER A 91 -10.24 8.90 11.10
CA SER A 91 -10.60 9.77 12.20
C SER A 91 -9.39 10.54 12.71
N GLY A 92 -9.39 11.86 12.52
CA GLY A 92 -8.22 12.69 12.79
C GLY A 92 -7.02 12.20 11.98
N ASP A 93 -5.91 11.98 12.67
CA ASP A 93 -4.62 11.61 12.07
C ASP A 93 -4.42 10.09 11.97
N THR A 94 -5.50 9.30 12.04
CA THR A 94 -5.43 7.84 11.99
C THR A 94 -6.48 7.28 11.05
N GLY A 95 -6.16 6.15 10.41
CA GLY A 95 -7.10 5.49 9.52
C GLY A 95 -6.78 4.02 9.28
N ALA A 96 -7.77 3.33 8.74
CA ALA A 96 -7.64 1.97 8.28
C ALA A 96 -8.28 1.84 6.90
N PHE A 97 -7.75 0.93 6.10
CA PHE A 97 -8.28 0.66 4.78
C PHE A 97 -8.32 -0.83 4.50
N ARG A 98 -9.26 -1.20 3.63
CA ARG A 98 -9.35 -2.53 3.05
C ARG A 98 -9.10 -2.41 1.55
N ALA A 99 -8.21 -3.24 1.04
CA ALA A 99 -7.85 -3.25 -0.37
C ALA A 99 -7.73 -4.68 -0.88
N ALA A 100 -7.53 -4.81 -2.18
CA ALA A 100 -7.17 -6.09 -2.78
C ALA A 100 -6.13 -5.87 -3.87
N VAL A 101 -5.20 -6.82 -3.98
CA VAL A 101 -4.37 -7.01 -5.17
C VAL A 101 -5.20 -7.82 -6.16
N VAL A 102 -5.40 -7.31 -7.36
CA VAL A 102 -6.15 -7.94 -8.45
C VAL A 102 -5.14 -8.41 -9.49
N GLY A 103 -5.09 -9.72 -9.72
CA GLY A 103 -4.25 -10.31 -10.76
C GLY A 103 -4.86 -10.18 -12.15
N PRO A 104 -4.08 -10.49 -13.21
CA PRO A 104 -4.50 -10.34 -14.61
C PRO A 104 -5.69 -11.23 -14.98
N ASP A 105 -5.84 -12.37 -14.32
CA ASP A 105 -6.96 -13.30 -14.51
C ASP A 105 -8.23 -12.92 -13.73
N GLY A 106 -8.17 -11.82 -12.96
CA GLY A 106 -9.28 -11.30 -12.15
C GLY A 106 -9.38 -11.90 -10.74
N ASP A 107 -8.48 -12.83 -10.39
CA ASP A 107 -8.32 -13.29 -9.01
C ASP A 107 -7.88 -12.13 -8.11
N ALA A 108 -8.45 -12.04 -6.91
CA ALA A 108 -8.20 -10.94 -5.99
C ALA A 108 -7.85 -11.44 -4.60
N LEU A 109 -6.71 -10.97 -4.07
CA LEU A 109 -6.25 -11.25 -2.71
C LEU A 109 -6.47 -10.02 -1.83
N PRO A 110 -7.36 -10.09 -0.83
CA PRO A 110 -7.66 -8.96 0.03
C PRO A 110 -6.62 -8.77 1.14
N PHE A 111 -6.38 -7.51 1.49
CA PHE A 111 -5.50 -7.11 2.57
C PHE A 111 -6.04 -5.89 3.32
N LEU A 112 -5.56 -5.73 4.55
CA LEU A 112 -5.90 -4.63 5.44
C LEU A 112 -4.66 -3.79 5.71
N GLY A 113 -4.86 -2.49 5.80
CA GLY A 113 -3.83 -1.56 6.21
C GLY A 113 -4.30 -0.67 7.36
N TRP A 114 -3.36 -0.37 8.25
CA TRP A 114 -3.46 0.66 9.28
C TRP A 114 -2.48 1.77 8.96
N VAL A 115 -2.92 3.03 9.11
CA VAL A 115 -2.07 4.18 8.89
C VAL A 115 -2.23 5.24 9.97
N GLU A 116 -1.16 6.00 10.15
CA GLU A 116 -1.15 7.25 10.90
C GLU A 116 -0.60 8.35 9.99
N LEU A 117 -1.19 9.53 10.07
CA LEU A 117 -0.83 10.70 9.27
C LEU A 117 -0.02 11.69 10.10
N GLU A 118 0.95 12.33 9.46
CA GLU A 118 1.68 13.49 9.98
C GLU A 118 1.93 14.44 8.80
N ASP A 119 1.72 15.74 9.00
CA ASP A 119 1.83 16.75 7.94
C ASP A 119 1.04 16.39 6.66
N ASP A 120 -0.19 15.89 6.85
CA ASP A 120 -1.11 15.46 5.80
C ASP A 120 -0.60 14.28 4.91
N VAL A 121 0.47 13.59 5.29
CA VAL A 121 1.01 12.40 4.59
C VAL A 121 1.19 11.21 5.53
N ILE A 122 1.48 10.01 5.02
CA ILE A 122 1.54 8.77 5.81
C ILE A 122 2.84 8.70 6.62
N ARG A 123 2.73 8.72 7.95
CA ARG A 123 3.84 8.57 8.90
C ARG A 123 4.08 7.13 9.33
N THR A 124 3.00 6.37 9.48
CA THR A 124 3.04 4.94 9.81
C THR A 124 2.20 4.21 8.79
N TYR A 125 2.74 3.13 8.23
CA TYR A 125 2.04 2.26 7.28
C TYR A 125 2.24 0.82 7.71
N THR A 126 1.16 0.10 8.01
CA THR A 126 1.21 -1.32 8.36
C THR A 126 0.19 -2.10 7.55
N VAL A 127 0.64 -3.06 6.75
CA VAL A 127 -0.23 -3.91 5.92
C VAL A 127 -0.07 -5.39 6.23
N THR A 128 -1.21 -6.09 6.25
CA THR A 128 -1.32 -7.54 6.41
C THR A 128 -2.35 -8.14 5.45
N PRO A 129 -2.12 -9.35 4.91
CA PRO A 129 -3.16 -10.13 4.23
C PRO A 129 -4.35 -10.41 5.16
N GLU A 130 -5.58 -10.44 4.62
CA GLU A 130 -6.78 -10.78 5.40
C GLU A 130 -6.95 -12.27 5.68
N ARG A 131 -6.38 -13.11 4.81
CA ARG A 131 -6.29 -14.55 5.01
C ARG A 131 -4.87 -14.97 4.74
N MET A 132 -4.24 -15.60 5.73
CA MET A 132 -3.14 -16.50 5.44
C MET A 132 -3.75 -17.78 4.85
N PRO A 133 -3.28 -18.29 3.70
CA PRO A 133 -3.67 -19.63 3.27
C PRO A 133 -3.25 -20.63 4.37
N GLU A 134 -4.21 -21.50 4.74
CA GLU A 134 -4.01 -22.59 5.71
C GLU A 134 -3.02 -23.65 5.22
#